data_AF-A0A3B0AMT9-F1
#
_entry.id   AF-A0A3B0AMT9-F1
#
_cell.length_a   1.000
_cell.length_b   1.000
_cell.length_c   1.000
_cell.angle_alpha   90.00
_cell.angle_beta   90.00
_cell.angle_gamma   90.00
#
_symmetry.space_group_name_H-M   'P 1'
#
loop_
_entity.id
_entity.type
_entity.pdbx_description
1 polymer ?
#
loop_
_entity_poly.entity_id
_entity_poly.type
_entity_poly.pdbx_seq_one_letter_code
_entity_poly.pdbx_strand_id
1 'polypeptide(L)'
;MKSSFFATISTAYKTFAQAGQAIAKSDGSGFWMCIGRADTTTTAAYGAGVNSLTVASAAGMNTGDAAAVLLEDRTTQWTVISAIAGNTIRLSAALSGNVSAGASVAAMSWL
;
A
#
# COMPACT_ATOMS: atom_id res chain seq x y z
N MET A 1 -3.43 13.42 7.88
CA MET A 1 -1.96 13.52 8.05
C MET A 1 -1.18 12.21 7.87
N LYS A 2 -1.81 11.02 7.83
CA LYS A 2 -1.10 9.75 7.60
C LYS A 2 -0.72 9.48 6.12
N SER A 3 -1.47 9.98 5.13
CA SER A 3 -1.26 9.66 3.71
C SER A 3 -0.02 10.32 3.08
N SER A 4 0.34 11.53 3.50
CA SER A 4 1.49 12.27 2.95
C SER A 4 2.86 11.73 3.39
N PHE A 5 2.90 10.88 4.43
CA PHE A 5 4.14 10.36 5.00
C PHE A 5 4.64 9.08 4.31
N PHE A 6 3.72 8.20 3.88
CA PHE A 6 4.08 6.97 3.14
C PHE A 6 4.70 7.27 1.77
N ALA A 7 4.33 8.39 1.14
CA ALA A 7 4.96 8.88 -0.09
C ALA A 7 6.41 9.37 0.12
N THR A 8 6.74 9.92 1.30
CA THR A 8 8.13 10.34 1.63
C THR A 8 9.04 9.14 1.85
N ILE A 9 8.54 8.06 2.45
CA ILE A 9 9.27 6.79 2.59
C ILE A 9 9.70 6.25 1.22
N SER A 10 8.86 6.38 0.18
CA SER A 10 9.16 5.89 -1.17
C SER A 10 10.05 6.82 -2.01
N THR A 11 10.31 8.06 -1.58
CA THR A 11 11.20 8.98 -2.31
C THR A 11 12.67 8.72 -1.96
N ALA A 12 12.95 8.30 -0.72
CA ALA A 12 14.30 7.93 -0.28
C ALA A 12 14.66 6.47 -0.64
N TYR A 13 13.67 5.58 -0.74
CA TYR A 13 13.86 4.18 -1.09
C TYR A 13 12.97 3.87 -2.29
N LYS A 14 13.58 3.63 -3.47
CA LYS A 14 12.90 3.21 -4.71
C LYS A 14 12.25 1.81 -4.62
N THR A 15 12.00 1.33 -3.41
CA THR A 15 11.61 -0.03 -3.07
C THR A 15 10.67 -0.03 -1.88
N PHE A 16 9.74 -0.97 -1.85
CA PHE A 16 8.93 -1.25 -0.66
C PHE A 16 9.80 -1.66 0.51
N ALA A 17 9.46 -1.18 1.71
CA ALA A 17 10.19 -1.55 2.92
C ALA A 17 10.01 -3.05 3.20
N GLN A 18 11.09 -3.72 3.58
CA GLN A 18 11.05 -5.12 3.98
C GLN A 18 10.78 -5.26 5.48
N ALA A 19 10.22 -6.38 5.91
CA ALA A 19 10.11 -6.69 7.33
C ALA A 19 11.50 -6.63 8.00
N GLY A 20 11.57 -6.02 9.18
CA GLY A 20 12.81 -5.70 9.90
C GLY A 20 13.48 -4.38 9.49
N GLN A 21 13.04 -3.74 8.40
CA GLN A 21 13.57 -2.44 8.01
C GLN A 21 12.98 -1.34 8.91
N ALA A 22 13.87 -0.57 9.55
CA ALA A 22 13.52 0.60 10.31
C ALA A 22 13.63 1.87 9.47
N ILE A 23 12.72 2.82 9.69
CA ILE A 23 12.71 4.12 9.04
C ILE A 23 12.48 5.18 10.11
N ALA A 24 13.40 6.14 10.17
CA ALA A 24 13.24 7.33 10.99
C ALA A 24 13.02 8.53 10.07
N LYS A 25 12.23 9.51 10.53
CA LYS A 25 12.25 10.82 9.91
C LYS A 25 13.58 11.50 10.22
N SER A 26 14.10 12.24 9.24
CA SER A 26 15.31 13.05 9.41
C SER A 26 15.14 14.17 10.44
N ASP A 27 13.90 14.60 10.69
CA ASP A 27 13.56 15.58 11.73
C ASP A 27 13.43 14.98 13.15
N GLY A 28 13.64 13.66 13.30
CA GLY A 28 13.54 12.96 14.58
C GLY A 28 12.12 12.82 15.14
N SER A 29 11.09 13.31 14.44
CA SER A 29 9.69 13.29 14.92
C SER A 29 9.01 11.92 14.82
N GLY A 30 9.73 10.88 14.42
CA GLY A 30 9.23 9.52 14.50
C GLY A 30 10.20 8.46 13.97
N PHE A 31 9.94 7.25 14.44
CA PHE A 31 10.66 6.03 14.14
C PHE A 31 9.62 4.93 13.94
N TRP A 32 9.77 4.16 12.87
CA TRP A 32 8.89 3.04 12.54
C TRP A 32 9.71 1.83 12.12
N MET A 33 9.22 0.65 12.45
CA MET A 33 9.78 -0.60 11.95
C MET A 33 8.72 -1.34 11.13
N CYS A 34 9.08 -1.74 9.91
CA CYS A 34 8.22 -2.62 9.13
C CYS A 34 8.27 -4.00 9.80
N ILE A 35 7.14 -4.47 10.31
CA ILE A 35 7.03 -5.76 11.01
C ILE A 35 6.42 -6.85 10.13
N GLY A 36 5.86 -6.48 8.99
CA GLY A 36 5.22 -7.42 8.07
C GLY A 36 5.07 -6.82 6.69
N ARG A 37 5.17 -7.69 5.67
CA ARG A 37 4.91 -7.34 4.27
C ARG A 37 4.15 -8.48 3.60
N ALA A 38 3.13 -8.12 2.83
CA ALA A 38 2.41 -9.02 1.94
C ALA A 38 2.35 -8.40 0.54
N ASP A 39 2.82 -9.14 -0.46
CA ASP A 39 2.77 -8.76 -1.87
C ASP A 39 1.71 -9.58 -2.61
N THR A 40 1.00 -8.96 -3.52
CA THR A 40 -0.08 -9.59 -4.30
C THR A 40 -0.28 -8.83 -5.61
N THR A 41 -1.24 -9.28 -6.42
CA THR A 41 -1.65 -8.59 -7.64
C THR A 41 -3.15 -8.41 -7.70
N THR A 42 -3.63 -7.37 -8.38
CA THR A 42 -5.06 -7.23 -8.68
C THR A 42 -5.52 -8.34 -9.63
N THR A 43 -6.74 -8.84 -9.45
CA THR A 43 -7.32 -9.86 -10.36
C THR A 43 -8.11 -9.25 -11.52
N ALA A 44 -8.38 -7.94 -11.46
CA ALA A 44 -9.13 -7.19 -12.45
C ALA A 44 -8.57 -5.77 -12.61
N ALA A 45 -8.95 -5.11 -13.70
CA ALA A 45 -8.66 -3.70 -13.88
C ALA A 45 -9.66 -2.83 -13.09
N TYR A 46 -9.18 -1.69 -12.60
CA TYR A 46 -9.96 -0.73 -11.83
C TYR A 46 -9.73 0.69 -12.34
N GLY A 47 -10.80 1.46 -12.44
CA GLY A 47 -10.72 2.87 -12.81
C GLY A 47 -10.39 3.77 -11.61
N ALA A 48 -9.96 4.99 -11.89
CA ALA A 48 -9.89 6.04 -10.89
C ALA A 48 -11.24 6.22 -10.15
N GLY A 49 -11.18 6.58 -8.87
CA GLY A 49 -12.35 6.73 -7.99
C GLY A 49 -12.80 5.45 -7.29
N VAL A 50 -12.32 4.27 -7.71
CA VAL A 50 -12.59 3.00 -7.01
C VAL A 50 -11.76 2.91 -5.72
N ASN A 51 -12.32 2.34 -4.66
CA ASN A 51 -11.61 2.11 -3.38
C ASN A 51 -11.68 0.65 -2.91
N SER A 52 -12.17 -0.26 -3.73
CA SER A 52 -12.27 -1.68 -3.40
C SER A 52 -11.58 -2.49 -4.50
N LEU A 53 -10.55 -3.24 -4.13
CA LEU A 53 -9.74 -4.03 -5.06
C LEU A 53 -9.82 -5.49 -4.67
N THR A 54 -10.09 -6.35 -5.64
CA THR A 54 -9.92 -7.79 -5.50
C THR A 54 -8.50 -8.14 -5.91
N VAL A 55 -7.80 -8.82 -5.00
CA VAL A 55 -6.42 -9.24 -5.15
C VAL A 55 -6.32 -10.77 -5.23
N ALA A 56 -5.22 -11.29 -5.76
CA ALA A 56 -5.02 -12.73 -5.88
C ALA A 56 -5.00 -13.43 -4.51
N SER A 57 -4.41 -12.78 -3.51
CA SER A 57 -4.43 -13.19 -2.11
C SER A 57 -4.33 -11.97 -1.19
N ALA A 58 -5.14 -11.95 -0.14
CA ALA A 58 -5.02 -10.99 0.96
C ALA A 58 -4.32 -11.58 2.21
N ALA A 59 -3.73 -12.77 2.10
CA ALA A 59 -3.06 -13.42 3.22
C ALA A 59 -1.90 -12.55 3.75
N GLY A 60 -1.85 -12.38 5.08
CA GLY A 60 -0.84 -11.55 5.74
C GLY A 60 -1.11 -10.03 5.70
N MET A 61 -2.19 -9.60 5.05
CA MET A 61 -2.65 -8.21 5.09
C MET A 61 -3.60 -7.98 6.26
N ASN A 62 -3.54 -6.80 6.86
CA ASN A 62 -4.37 -6.40 7.98
C ASN A 62 -5.03 -5.04 7.73
N THR A 63 -6.18 -4.82 8.37
CA THR A 63 -6.77 -3.48 8.43
C THR A 63 -5.83 -2.56 9.21
N GLY A 64 -5.54 -1.38 8.65
CA GLY A 64 -4.56 -0.44 9.18
C GLY A 64 -3.21 -0.48 8.48
N ASP A 65 -2.92 -1.52 7.68
CA ASP A 65 -1.68 -1.60 6.91
C ASP A 65 -1.59 -0.49 5.86
N ALA A 66 -0.37 -0.03 5.62
CA ALA A 66 -0.07 0.85 4.50
C ALA A 66 -0.14 0.03 3.20
N ALA A 67 -1.02 0.42 2.29
CA ALA A 67 -1.16 -0.19 0.98
C ALA A 67 -0.48 0.67 -0.09
N ALA A 68 0.34 0.02 -0.92
CA ALA A 68 0.88 0.58 -2.13
C ALA A 68 0.26 -0.11 -3.34
N VAL A 69 -0.25 0.67 -4.29
CA VAL A 69 -0.89 0.18 -5.51
C VAL A 69 -0.18 0.79 -6.72
N LEU A 70 0.27 -0.05 -7.64
CA LEU A 70 0.86 0.40 -8.90
C LEU A 70 -0.26 0.87 -9.86
N LEU A 71 -0.17 2.12 -10.31
CA LEU A 71 -1.06 2.70 -11.30
C LEU A 71 -0.51 2.47 -12.72
N GLU A 72 -1.36 2.61 -13.73
CA GLU A 72 -0.99 2.42 -15.15
C GLU A 72 0.07 3.42 -15.64
N ASP A 73 0.12 4.62 -15.05
CA ASP A 73 1.14 5.64 -15.32
C ASP A 73 2.51 5.31 -14.68
N ARG A 74 2.63 4.12 -14.07
CA ARG A 74 3.80 3.62 -13.34
C ARG A 74 4.11 4.37 -12.04
N THR A 75 3.22 5.25 -11.60
CA THR A 75 3.31 5.82 -10.25
C THR A 75 2.73 4.85 -9.23
N THR A 76 3.13 5.02 -7.97
CA THR A 76 2.60 4.23 -6.85
C THR A 76 1.70 5.12 -6.02
N GLN A 77 0.45 4.72 -5.87
CA GLN A 77 -0.43 5.33 -4.91
C GLN A 77 -0.27 4.67 -3.55
N TRP A 78 -0.05 5.49 -2.53
CA TRP A 78 0.00 5.07 -1.14
C TRP A 78 -1.30 5.41 -0.41
N THR A 79 -1.80 4.46 0.36
CA THR A 79 -3.03 4.58 1.13
C THR A 79 -3.00 3.61 2.31
N VAL A 80 -4.13 3.42 2.97
CA VAL A 80 -4.30 2.48 4.10
C VAL A 80 -5.43 1.51 3.79
N ILE A 81 -5.25 0.24 4.15
CA ILE A 81 -6.32 -0.77 4.11
C ILE A 81 -7.30 -0.47 5.24
N SER A 82 -8.54 -0.14 4.87
CA SER A 82 -9.63 0.18 5.80
C SER A 82 -10.51 -1.02 6.16
N ALA A 83 -10.56 -2.04 5.31
CA ALA A 83 -11.26 -3.30 5.55
C ALA A 83 -10.74 -4.39 4.62
N ILE A 84 -10.92 -5.65 5.02
CA ILE A 84 -10.62 -6.84 4.21
C ILE A 84 -11.83 -7.78 4.30
N ALA A 85 -12.29 -8.28 3.17
CA ALA A 85 -13.36 -9.28 3.07
C ALA A 85 -12.94 -10.36 2.05
N GLY A 86 -12.50 -11.52 2.55
CA GLY A 86 -11.85 -12.53 1.72
C GLY A 86 -10.62 -11.94 1.02
N ASN A 87 -10.58 -12.02 -0.31
CA ASN A 87 -9.52 -11.46 -1.14
C ASN A 87 -9.83 -10.04 -1.67
N THR A 88 -10.85 -9.38 -1.13
CA THR A 88 -11.14 -7.98 -1.48
C THR A 88 -10.65 -7.07 -0.37
N ILE A 89 -9.79 -6.11 -0.72
CA ILE A 89 -9.29 -5.07 0.17
C ILE A 89 -10.01 -3.75 -0.14
N ARG A 90 -10.39 -3.01 0.92
CA ARG A 90 -10.94 -1.66 0.79
C ARG A 90 -9.91 -0.64 1.22
N LEU A 91 -9.58 0.29 0.34
CA LEU A 91 -8.66 1.39 0.58
C LEU A 91 -9.38 2.57 1.24
N SER A 92 -8.70 3.25 2.15
CA SER A 92 -9.22 4.45 2.83
C SER A 92 -9.29 5.68 1.91
N ALA A 93 -8.48 5.71 0.86
CA ALA A 93 -8.55 6.67 -0.24
C ALA A 93 -8.85 5.94 -1.55
N ALA A 94 -9.72 6.53 -2.37
CA ALA A 94 -9.98 6.05 -3.72
C ALA A 94 -8.74 6.17 -4.62
N LEU A 95 -8.68 5.33 -5.65
CA LEU A 95 -7.62 5.36 -6.65
C LEU A 95 -7.60 6.72 -7.37
N SER A 96 -6.42 7.34 -7.46
CA SER A 96 -6.18 8.59 -8.17
C SER A 96 -6.01 8.38 -9.68
N GLY A 97 -5.78 7.14 -10.11
CA GLY A 97 -5.60 6.75 -11.50
C GLY A 97 -6.06 5.33 -11.76
N ASN A 98 -5.93 4.88 -12.99
CA ASN A 98 -6.32 3.53 -13.38
C ASN A 98 -5.29 2.50 -12.91
N VAL A 99 -5.76 1.27 -12.72
CA VAL A 99 -4.98 0.10 -12.32
C VAL A 99 -5.33 -1.03 -13.28
N SER A 100 -4.33 -1.61 -13.95
CA SER A 100 -4.55 -2.78 -14.81
C SER A 100 -4.80 -4.04 -14.00
N ALA A 101 -5.38 -5.07 -14.63
CA ALA A 101 -5.37 -6.42 -14.06
C ALA A 101 -3.93 -6.94 -13.94
N GLY A 102 -3.62 -7.61 -12.84
CA GLY A 102 -2.26 -8.08 -12.55
C GLY A 102 -1.32 -7.00 -12.00
N ALA A 103 -1.81 -5.79 -11.73
CA ALA A 103 -1.00 -4.73 -11.15
C ALA A 103 -0.55 -5.09 -9.73
N SER A 104 0.69 -4.74 -9.40
CA SER A 104 1.28 -5.03 -8.10
C SER A 104 0.60 -4.24 -6.97
N VAL A 105 0.31 -4.95 -5.88
CA VAL A 105 -0.17 -4.37 -4.63
C VAL A 105 0.67 -4.91 -3.48
N ALA A 106 1.14 -4.04 -2.61
CA ALA A 106 1.89 -4.40 -1.42
C ALA A 106 1.24 -3.81 -0.17
N ALA A 107 1.10 -4.60 0.88
CA ALA A 107 0.68 -4.16 2.22
C ALA A 107 1.87 -4.23 3.17
N MET A 108 2.06 -3.19 3.97
CA MET A 108 3.13 -3.09 4.97
C MET A 108 2.55 -2.76 6.34
N SER A 109 2.87 -3.59 7.33
CA SER A 109 2.54 -3.39 8.73
C SER A 109 3.69 -2.68 9.44
N TRP A 110 3.38 -1.64 10.20
CA TRP A 110 4.37 -0.80 10.88
C TRP A 110 4.12 -0.79 12.40
N LEU A 111 5.21 -0.86 13.17
CA LEU A 111 5.25 -0.56 14.60
C LEU A 111 5.84 0.83 14.81
#